data_AF-A0A7Y7IUG9-F1
#
_entry.id   AF-A0A7Y7IUG9-F1
#
_cell.length_a   1.000
_cell.length_b   1.000
_cell.length_c   1.000
_cell.angle_alpha   90.00
_cell.angle_beta   90.00
_cell.angle_gamma   90.00
#
_symmetry.space_group_name_H-M   'P 1'
#
loop_
_entity.id
_entity.type
_entity.pdbx_description
1 polymer ?
#
loop_
_entity_poly.entity_id
_entity_poly.type
_entity_poly.pdbx_seq_one_letter_code
_entity_poly.pdbx_strand_id
1 'polypeptide(L)'
;MGMNAPPPRHRAQHAAATAISPAGPSKSLLPKSLLLGTVLLGLAGCGHRDAFDATMDWWHQYEGGAIARQRPPPPGAHDPYPAVGLTPTTPPVVPSATLRQSVTESLVEQRNLAHRQGAEIGALTIAAPPSPTSAN
;
A
#
# COMPACT_ATOMS: atom_id res chain seq x y z
N MET A 1 -2.05 29.56 33.44
CA MET A 1 -2.68 28.32 33.97
C MET A 1 -1.88 27.14 33.45
N GLY A 2 -1.01 26.58 34.29
CA GLY A 2 -0.23 25.38 33.98
C GLY A 2 -0.86 24.18 34.67
N MET A 3 -1.18 23.13 33.92
CA MET A 3 -1.69 21.86 34.45
C MET A 3 -0.57 20.82 34.33
N ASN A 4 0.03 20.48 35.47
CA ASN A 4 0.90 19.32 35.62
C ASN A 4 0.04 18.05 35.66
N ALA A 5 0.33 17.08 34.79
CA ALA A 5 -0.31 15.77 34.80
C ALA A 5 0.36 14.86 35.86
N PRO A 6 -0.42 14.10 36.67
CA PRO A 6 0.12 13.18 37.65
C PRO A 6 0.58 11.85 37.01
N PRO A 7 1.63 11.17 37.54
CA PRO A 7 2.08 9.89 37.02
C PRO A 7 1.11 8.74 37.39
N PRO A 8 0.90 7.75 36.51
CA PRO A 8 0.04 6.62 36.81
C PRO A 8 0.68 5.69 37.84
N ARG A 9 -0.07 5.42 38.90
CA ARG A 9 0.26 4.46 39.94
C ARG A 9 -0.37 3.09 39.64
N HIS A 10 0.29 2.08 40.19
CA HIS A 10 -0.23 0.74 40.50
C HIS A 10 -0.23 -0.33 39.41
N ARG A 11 0.99 -0.86 39.24
CA ARG A 11 1.28 -2.29 39.24
C ARG A 11 0.60 -2.99 40.44
N ALA A 12 -0.47 -3.75 40.20
CA ALA A 12 -0.96 -4.80 41.08
C ALA A 12 -1.84 -5.77 40.25
N GLN A 13 -1.35 -6.99 40.03
CA GLN A 13 -1.86 -8.19 40.69
C GLN A 13 -2.94 -8.91 39.87
N HIS A 14 -2.52 -9.85 39.04
CA HIS A 14 -3.27 -11.09 38.85
C HIS A 14 -2.32 -12.26 39.12
N ALA A 15 -2.37 -12.71 40.37
CA ALA A 15 -1.91 -14.03 40.76
C ALA A 15 -2.96 -15.04 40.28
N ALA A 16 -2.59 -15.85 39.29
CA ALA A 16 -3.23 -17.13 39.05
C ALA A 16 -2.21 -18.20 39.45
N ALA A 17 -2.34 -18.66 40.69
CA ALA A 17 -1.66 -19.87 41.15
C ALA A 17 -2.30 -21.07 40.45
N THR A 18 -1.53 -21.77 39.63
CA THR A 18 -1.86 -23.14 39.27
C THR A 18 -0.59 -23.96 39.47
N ALA A 19 -0.58 -24.69 40.58
CA ALA A 19 0.45 -25.66 40.90
C ALA A 19 0.42 -26.79 39.86
N ILE A 20 1.59 -27.12 39.30
CA ILE A 20 1.83 -28.37 38.58
C ILE A 20 3.13 -28.96 39.11
N SER A 21 3.04 -30.23 39.53
CA SER A 21 4.05 -31.07 40.20
C SER A 21 5.45 -31.09 39.57
N PRO A 22 6.50 -31.43 40.35
CA PRO A 22 7.84 -31.69 39.83
C PRO A 22 7.91 -33.11 39.24
N ALA A 23 8.00 -33.22 37.92
CA ALA A 23 8.23 -34.48 37.22
C ALA A 23 9.61 -34.49 36.54
N GLY A 24 10.61 -35.05 37.25
CA GLY A 24 11.80 -35.73 36.72
C GLY A 24 12.81 -34.96 35.85
N PRO A 25 14.08 -35.41 35.79
CA PRO A 25 15.07 -34.87 34.85
C PRO A 25 14.74 -35.34 33.42
N SER A 26 13.93 -34.57 32.71
CA SER A 26 13.70 -34.78 31.28
C SER A 26 14.92 -34.30 30.51
N LYS A 27 15.62 -35.23 29.85
CA LYS A 27 16.76 -34.93 28.98
C LYS A 27 16.27 -33.99 27.88
N SER A 28 16.67 -32.72 27.96
CA SER A 28 16.39 -31.69 26.96
C SER A 28 17.07 -32.09 25.64
N LEU A 29 16.35 -32.79 24.77
CA LEU A 29 16.61 -32.71 23.35
C LEU A 29 16.08 -31.36 22.90
N LEU A 30 16.94 -30.34 22.90
CA LEU A 30 16.68 -29.15 22.09
C LEU A 30 16.36 -29.63 20.67
N PRO A 31 15.15 -29.37 20.15
CA PRO A 31 14.83 -29.77 18.81
C PRO A 31 15.71 -28.94 17.87
N LYS A 32 16.64 -29.60 17.17
CA LYS A 32 17.51 -28.99 16.15
C LYS A 32 16.71 -28.23 15.07
N SER A 33 15.39 -28.43 14.99
CA SER A 33 14.47 -27.68 14.13
C SER A 33 14.25 -26.22 14.58
N LEU A 34 14.41 -25.89 15.87
CA LEU A 34 14.23 -24.52 16.36
C LEU A 34 15.40 -23.60 15.95
N LEU A 35 16.61 -24.17 15.84
CA LEU A 35 17.81 -23.47 15.36
C LEU A 35 17.74 -23.21 13.85
N LEU A 36 17.13 -24.12 13.07
CA LEU A 36 16.99 -23.93 11.62
C LEU A 36 15.95 -22.84 11.28
N GLY A 37 14.85 -22.78 12.03
CA GLY A 37 13.82 -21.75 11.84
C GLY A 37 14.31 -20.33 12.19
N THR A 38 15.16 -20.20 13.20
CA THR A 38 15.73 -18.90 13.60
C THR A 38 16.81 -18.40 12.63
N VAL A 39 17.59 -19.29 12.01
CA VAL A 39 18.54 -18.92 10.95
C VAL A 39 17.80 -18.43 9.70
N LEU A 40 16.74 -19.11 9.26
CA LEU A 40 15.94 -18.67 8.10
C LEU A 40 15.24 -17.32 8.33
N LEU A 41 14.75 -17.07 9.56
CA LEU A 41 14.19 -15.76 9.92
C LEU A 41 15.26 -14.66 10.00
N GLY A 42 16.47 -14.98 10.45
CA GLY A 42 17.58 -14.03 10.56
C GLY A 42 18.09 -13.51 9.22
N LEU A 43 18.03 -14.33 8.16
CA LEU A 43 18.42 -13.90 6.81
C LEU A 43 17.33 -13.09 6.08
N ALA A 44 16.07 -13.19 6.49
CA ALA A 44 14.97 -12.42 5.88
C ALA A 44 15.02 -10.92 6.22
N GLY A 45 15.76 -10.51 7.26
CA GLY A 45 15.85 -9.12 7.71
C GLY A 45 16.90 -8.25 7.01
N CYS A 46 17.73 -8.80 6.10
CA CYS A 46 18.78 -8.04 5.40
C CYS A 46 18.37 -7.61 3.97
N GLY A 47 17.13 -7.85 3.55
CA GLY A 47 16.56 -7.31 2.32
C GLY A 47 15.44 -6.34 2.63
N HIS A 48 15.36 -5.22 1.91
CA HIS A 48 14.26 -4.25 1.99
C HIS A 48 12.97 -4.80 1.33
N ARG A 49 12.53 -5.97 1.77
CA ARG A 49 11.27 -6.60 1.35
C ARG A 49 10.36 -6.58 2.55
N ASP A 50 9.37 -5.71 2.54
CA ASP A 50 8.36 -5.72 3.59
C ASP A 50 7.31 -6.82 3.35
N ALA A 51 6.41 -7.01 4.32
CA ALA A 51 5.36 -8.02 4.21
C ALA A 51 4.36 -7.71 3.08
N PHE A 52 4.20 -6.43 2.71
CA PHE A 52 3.32 -6.01 1.62
C PHE A 52 3.94 -6.36 0.27
N ASP A 53 5.23 -6.08 0.07
CA ASP A 53 5.98 -6.44 -1.14
C ASP A 53 5.92 -7.94 -1.39
N ALA A 54 6.11 -8.76 -0.35
CA ALA A 54 6.04 -10.22 -0.45
C ALA A 54 4.64 -10.71 -0.85
N THR A 55 3.58 -10.06 -0.33
CA THR A 55 2.20 -10.41 -0.66
C THR A 55 1.83 -10.00 -2.09
N MET A 56 2.28 -8.82 -2.53
CA MET A 56 2.07 -8.33 -3.90
C MET A 56 2.83 -9.14 -4.92
N ASP A 57 4.07 -9.54 -4.64
CA ASP A 57 4.83 -10.42 -5.52
C ASP A 57 4.18 -11.80 -5.65
N TRP A 58 3.67 -12.36 -4.56
CA TRP A 58 2.92 -13.62 -4.62
C TRP A 58 1.66 -13.49 -5.47
N TRP A 59 0.89 -12.41 -5.30
CA TRP A 59 -0.30 -12.16 -6.08
C TRP A 59 0.01 -12.04 -7.59
N HIS A 60 1.02 -11.26 -7.96
CA HIS A 60 1.41 -11.09 -9.35
C HIS A 60 1.95 -12.39 -9.99
N GLN A 61 2.60 -13.25 -9.20
CA GLN A 61 3.01 -14.58 -9.67
C GLN A 61 1.81 -15.51 -9.88
N TYR A 62 0.81 -15.42 -9.00
CA TYR A 62 -0.42 -16.20 -9.11
C TYR A 62 -1.25 -15.78 -10.33
N GLU A 63 -1.50 -14.48 -10.51
CA GLU A 63 -2.29 -13.95 -11.62
C GLU A 63 -1.55 -14.04 -12.96
N GLY A 64 -0.23 -13.83 -12.95
CA GLY A 64 0.58 -13.82 -14.17
C GLY A 64 0.93 -15.21 -14.72
N GLY A 65 0.74 -16.29 -13.96
CA GLY A 65 1.00 -17.66 -14.40
C GLY A 65 2.37 -17.84 -15.06
N ALA A 66 2.41 -18.47 -16.24
CA ALA A 66 3.67 -18.66 -16.99
C ALA A 66 4.32 -17.35 -17.46
N ILE A 67 3.51 -16.30 -17.68
CA ILE A 67 3.97 -14.99 -18.16
C ILE A 67 4.65 -14.20 -17.04
N ALA A 68 4.31 -14.46 -15.77
CA ALA A 68 4.98 -13.83 -14.63
C ALA A 68 6.50 -14.04 -14.65
N ARG A 69 6.99 -15.17 -15.18
CA ARG A 69 8.42 -15.49 -15.27
C ARG A 69 9.18 -14.66 -16.31
N GLN A 70 8.46 -14.10 -17.29
CA GLN A 70 9.04 -13.31 -18.37
C GLN A 70 9.01 -11.81 -18.06
N ARG A 71 8.33 -11.42 -16.98
CA ARG A 71 8.27 -10.02 -16.57
C ARG A 71 9.61 -9.60 -16.00
N PRO A 72 10.21 -8.50 -16.47
CA PRO A 72 11.35 -7.92 -15.78
C PRO A 72 10.95 -7.57 -14.34
N PRO A 73 11.90 -7.54 -13.40
CA PRO A 73 11.62 -7.12 -12.03
C PRO A 73 11.02 -5.71 -12.02
N PRO A 74 10.16 -5.39 -11.04
CA PRO A 74 9.59 -4.05 -10.96
C PRO A 74 10.71 -3.00 -10.87
N PRO A 75 10.52 -1.81 -11.44
CA PRO A 75 11.48 -0.73 -11.30
C PRO A 75 11.70 -0.44 -9.82
N GLY A 76 12.96 -0.33 -9.40
CA GLY A 76 13.31 -0.15 -7.99
C GLY A 76 13.20 -1.40 -7.12
N ALA A 77 13.11 -2.61 -7.67
CA ALA A 77 13.02 -3.88 -6.91
C ALA A 77 14.14 -4.10 -5.86
N HIS A 78 15.27 -3.41 -6.02
CA HIS A 78 16.41 -3.45 -5.12
C HIS A 78 16.79 -2.07 -4.57
N ASP A 79 16.06 -1.05 -4.98
CA ASP A 79 16.26 0.31 -4.49
C ASP A 79 15.42 0.50 -3.23
N PRO A 80 15.87 1.34 -2.27
CA PRO A 80 15.02 1.71 -1.16
C PRO A 80 13.74 2.36 -1.69
N TYR A 81 12.60 2.01 -1.09
CA TYR A 81 11.34 2.66 -1.44
C TYR A 81 11.52 4.17 -1.27
N PRO A 82 11.10 5.00 -2.25
CA PRO A 82 11.18 6.44 -2.10
C PRO A 82 10.44 6.83 -0.83
N ALA A 83 10.93 7.82 -0.09
CA ALA A 83 10.33 8.21 1.18
C ALA A 83 8.94 8.85 0.98
N VAL A 84 7.94 8.01 0.70
CA VAL A 84 6.53 8.40 0.60
C VAL A 84 6.04 8.70 2.01
N GLY A 85 5.39 9.85 2.18
CA GLY A 85 4.98 10.35 3.49
C GLY A 85 5.91 11.41 4.08
N LEU A 86 7.10 11.62 3.52
CA LEU A 86 7.82 12.87 3.76
C LEU A 86 7.23 13.95 2.85
N THR A 87 6.66 14.99 3.45
CA THR A 87 6.26 16.18 2.69
C THR A 87 7.50 16.73 1.99
N PRO A 88 7.42 17.09 0.70
CA PRO A 88 8.53 17.72 0.00
C PRO A 88 9.07 18.88 0.84
N THR A 89 10.37 18.84 1.16
CA THR A 89 11.03 19.90 1.94
C THR A 89 11.27 21.16 1.12
N THR A 90 11.17 21.03 -0.20
CA THR A 90 11.27 22.15 -1.15
C THR A 90 9.86 22.47 -1.66
N PRO A 91 9.44 23.73 -1.62
CA PRO A 91 8.18 24.15 -2.24
C PRO A 91 8.18 23.79 -3.74
N PRO A 92 7.08 23.24 -4.26
CA PRO A 92 6.99 22.95 -5.68
C PRO A 92 7.05 24.26 -6.47
N VAL A 93 7.67 24.20 -7.66
CA VAL A 93 7.62 25.31 -8.61
C VAL A 93 6.18 25.42 -9.12
N VAL A 94 5.48 26.45 -8.67
CA VAL A 94 4.11 26.74 -9.14
C VAL A 94 4.13 27.81 -10.24
N PRO A 95 3.21 27.77 -11.21
CA PRO A 95 3.07 28.80 -12.24
C PRO A 95 2.88 30.19 -11.62
N SER A 96 3.35 31.24 -12.30
CA SER A 96 3.10 32.63 -11.87
C SER A 96 1.61 32.94 -11.80
N ALA A 97 1.21 33.93 -10.99
CA ALA A 97 -0.19 34.32 -10.86
C ALA A 97 -0.82 34.68 -12.22
N THR A 98 -0.09 35.41 -13.06
CA THR A 98 -0.50 35.77 -14.41
C THR A 98 -0.72 34.55 -15.30
N LEU A 99 0.19 33.58 -15.27
CA LEU A 99 0.04 32.35 -16.06
C LEU A 99 -1.15 31.50 -15.60
N ARG A 100 -1.43 31.46 -14.29
CA ARG A 100 -2.65 30.81 -13.78
C ARG A 100 -3.92 31.50 -14.25
N GLN A 101 -3.91 32.83 -14.29
CA GLN A 101 -5.05 33.61 -14.78
C GLN A 101 -5.30 33.34 -16.27
N SER A 102 -4.26 33.38 -17.10
CA SER A 102 -4.41 33.15 -18.55
C SER A 102 -4.90 31.73 -18.87
N VAL A 103 -4.41 30.72 -18.13
CA VAL A 103 -4.90 29.34 -18.27
C VAL A 103 -6.37 29.25 -17.85
N THR A 104 -6.75 29.91 -16.76
CA THR A 104 -8.13 29.92 -16.27
C THR A 104 -9.08 30.55 -17.30
N GLU A 105 -8.69 31.67 -17.87
CA GLU A 105 -9.46 32.38 -18.90
C GLU A 105 -9.64 31.52 -20.15
N SER A 106 -8.57 30.90 -20.63
CA SER A 106 -8.63 29.97 -21.77
C SER A 106 -9.57 28.78 -21.51
N LEU A 107 -9.54 28.20 -20.30
CA LEU A 107 -10.44 27.10 -19.92
C LEU A 107 -11.91 27.56 -19.84
N VAL A 108 -12.17 28.78 -19.39
CA VAL A 108 -13.52 29.36 -19.37
C VAL A 108 -14.04 29.57 -20.79
N GLU A 109 -13.22 30.11 -21.69
CA GLU A 109 -13.57 30.30 -23.09
C GLU A 109 -13.89 28.97 -23.77
N GLN A 110 -13.03 27.95 -23.58
CA GLN A 110 -13.22 26.61 -24.13
C GLN A 110 -14.51 25.96 -23.61
N ARG A 111 -14.78 26.04 -22.30
CA ARG A 111 -16.03 25.56 -21.71
C ARG A 111 -17.24 26.21 -22.37
N ASN A 112 -17.22 27.54 -22.50
CA ASN A 112 -18.34 28.29 -23.07
C ASN A 112 -18.56 27.94 -24.54
N LEU A 113 -17.48 27.75 -25.31
CA LEU A 113 -17.56 27.29 -26.69
C LEU A 113 -18.19 25.90 -26.77
N ALA A 114 -17.71 24.96 -25.95
CA ALA A 114 -18.24 23.59 -25.91
C ALA A 114 -19.74 23.57 -25.56
N HIS A 115 -20.20 24.42 -24.65
CA HIS A 115 -21.63 24.55 -24.33
C HIS A 115 -22.45 25.04 -25.53
N ARG A 116 -21.96 26.04 -26.27
CA ARG A 116 -22.64 26.53 -27.48
C ARG A 116 -22.70 25.44 -28.55
N GLN A 117 -21.58 24.78 -28.81
CA GLN A 117 -21.51 23.69 -29.78
C GLN A 117 -22.41 22.51 -29.40
N GLY A 118 -22.45 22.13 -28.12
CA GLY A 118 -23.36 21.09 -27.64
C GLY A 118 -24.83 21.47 -27.80
N ALA A 119 -25.18 22.74 -27.59
CA ALA A 119 -26.53 23.25 -27.85
C ALA A 119 -26.90 23.25 -29.35
N GLU A 120 -25.93 23.50 -30.24
CA GLU A 120 -26.11 23.44 -31.69
C GLU A 120 -26.24 21.99 -32.20
N ILE A 121 -25.41 21.07 -31.71
CA ILE A 121 -25.38 19.66 -32.13
C ILE A 121 -26.60 18.89 -31.61
N GLY A 122 -27.10 19.24 -30.43
CA GLY A 122 -28.21 18.53 -29.79
C GLY A 122 -27.80 17.20 -29.15
N ALA A 123 -28.78 16.36 -28.80
CA ALA A 123 -28.53 15.11 -28.11
C ALA A 123 -27.75 14.11 -28.98
N LEU A 124 -26.65 13.56 -28.45
CA LEU A 124 -25.92 12.47 -29.09
C LEU A 124 -26.78 11.20 -29.08
N THR A 125 -27.31 10.82 -30.22
CA THR A 125 -28.03 9.55 -30.39
C THR A 125 -27.04 8.42 -30.59
N ILE A 126 -26.44 7.92 -29.51
CA ILE A 126 -25.66 6.69 -29.56
C ILE A 126 -26.65 5.52 -29.56
N ALA A 127 -26.72 4.78 -30.67
CA ALA A 127 -27.52 3.57 -30.74
C ALA A 127 -27.05 2.58 -29.66
N ALA A 128 -28.00 2.00 -28.92
CA ALA A 128 -27.66 0.97 -27.93
C ALA A 128 -26.94 -0.19 -28.62
N PRO A 129 -25.87 -0.74 -28.01
CA PRO A 129 -25.21 -1.92 -28.56
C PRO A 129 -26.23 -3.06 -28.67
N PRO A 130 -26.14 -3.92 -29.71
CA PRO A 130 -27.08 -5.03 -29.87
C PRO A 130 -27.00 -5.95 -28.64
N SER A 131 -28.17 -6.42 -28.16
CA SER A 131 -28.23 -7.40 -27.08
C SER A 131 -27.44 -8.65 -27.46
N PRO A 132 -26.64 -9.22 -26.54
CA PRO A 132 -25.92 -10.45 -26.83
C PRO A 132 -26.92 -11.56 -27.15
N THR A 133 -26.80 -12.16 -28.33
CA THR A 133 -27.57 -13.37 -28.66
C THR A 133 -26.99 -14.51 -27.83
N SER A 134 -27.77 -15.05 -26.90
CA SER A 134 -27.41 -16.28 -26.20
C SER A 134 -27.44 -17.42 -27.22
N ALA A 135 -26.27 -17.87 -27.67
CA ALA A 135 -26.16 -19.11 -28.44
C ALA A 135 -26.41 -20.28 -27.48
N ASN A 136 -27.41 -21.09 -27.80
CA ASN A 136 -27.71 -22.36 -27.15
C ASN A 136 -27.28 -23.50 -28.06
#